data_AF-A0A8T3ZGJ9-F1
#
_entry.id   AF-A0A8T3ZGJ9-F1
#
_cell.length_a   1.000
_cell.length_b   1.000
_cell.length_c   1.000
_cell.angle_alpha   90.00
_cell.angle_beta   90.00
_cell.angle_gamma   90.00
#
_symmetry.space_group_name_H-M   'P 1'
#
loop_
_entity.id
_entity.type
_entity.pdbx_description
1 polymer ?
#
loop_
_entity_poly.entity_id
_entity_poly.type
_entity_poly.pdbx_seq_one_letter_code
_entity_poly.pdbx_strand_id
1 'polypeptide(L)'
;MPIISISLNEKMLSELDSLQKELGFSGRSEIIRAGVRNLIAENKEKEKLYGNVKAVLIIVHDEKAESTVTEIKHEFEEVLDTQVHSKLKDEKCLEIFIVDGDAPKVKALIKKIQASKKVDYAKLIVT
;
A
#
# COMPACT_ATOMS: atom_id res chain seq x y z
N MET A 1 -16.70 -21.52 12.68
CA MET A 1 -15.95 -20.44 12.00
C MET A 1 -16.01 -19.20 12.87
N PRO A 2 -14.88 -18.52 13.13
CA PRO A 2 -14.92 -17.22 13.79
C PRO A 2 -15.63 -16.21 12.88
N ILE A 3 -16.45 -15.35 13.49
CA ILE A 3 -17.14 -14.24 12.82
C ILE A 3 -16.51 -12.95 13.33
N ILE A 4 -16.18 -12.05 12.40
CA ILE A 4 -15.68 -10.72 12.70
C ILE A 4 -16.69 -9.70 12.21
N SER A 5 -16.95 -8.67 13.01
CA SER A 5 -17.76 -7.52 12.63
C SER A 5 -16.83 -6.35 12.31
N ILE A 6 -17.08 -5.68 11.18
CA ILE A 6 -16.29 -4.56 10.70
C ILE A 6 -17.20 -3.35 10.46
N SER A 7 -16.71 -2.16 10.77
CA SER A 7 -17.40 -0.90 10.46
C SER A 7 -16.89 -0.36 9.13
N LEU A 8 -17.82 -0.04 8.23
CA LEU A 8 -17.56 0.54 6.91
C LEU A 8 -18.48 1.74 6.71
N ASN A 9 -17.98 2.79 6.06
CA ASN A 9 -18.85 3.89 5.64
C ASN A 9 -19.72 3.46 4.43
N GLU A 10 -20.79 4.21 4.15
CA GLU A 10 -21.75 3.86 3.09
C GLU A 10 -21.10 3.77 1.70
N LYS A 11 -20.13 4.64 1.42
CA LYS A 11 -19.40 4.65 0.15
C LYS A 11 -18.59 3.37 -0.05
N MET A 12 -17.84 2.93 0.96
CA MET A 12 -17.07 1.68 0.88
C MET A 12 -17.98 0.46 0.76
N LEU A 13 -19.14 0.47 1.41
CA LEU A 13 -20.10 -0.62 1.32
C LEU A 13 -20.68 -0.74 -0.09
N SER A 14 -21.01 0.38 -0.73
CA SER A 14 -21.54 0.39 -2.10
C SER A 14 -20.50 0.00 -3.15
N GLU A 15 -19.25 0.41 -2.97
CA GLU A 15 -18.12 -0.04 -3.80
C GLU A 15 -17.90 -1.55 -3.67
N LEU A 16 -17.98 -2.09 -2.45
CA LEU A 16 -17.83 -3.53 -2.21
C LEU A 16 -18.96 -4.35 -2.84
N ASP A 17 -20.20 -3.86 -2.79
CA ASP A 17 -21.34 -4.48 -3.48
C ASP A 17 -21.18 -4.48 -5.00
N SER A 18 -20.61 -3.42 -5.55
CA SER A 18 -20.34 -3.29 -6.98
C SER A 18 -19.28 -4.30 -7.42
N LEU A 19 -18.16 -4.37 -6.69
CA LEU A 19 -17.09 -5.35 -6.94
C LEU A 19 -17.57 -6.79 -6.80
N GLN A 20 -18.45 -7.08 -5.83
CA GLN A 20 -19.03 -8.42 -5.65
C GLN A 20 -19.72 -8.88 -6.94
N LYS A 21 -20.52 -8.00 -7.57
CA LYS A 21 -21.25 -8.31 -8.80
C LYS A 21 -20.32 -8.42 -10.00
N GLU A 22 -19.39 -7.47 -10.15
CA GLU A 22 -18.47 -7.41 -11.28
C GLU A 22 -17.54 -8.64 -11.35
N LEU A 23 -17.03 -9.07 -10.20
CA LEU A 23 -16.10 -10.19 -10.10
C LEU A 23 -16.79 -11.55 -9.88
N GLY A 24 -18.14 -11.57 -9.83
CA GLY A 24 -18.92 -12.81 -9.72
C GLY A 24 -18.81 -13.52 -8.36
N PHE A 25 -18.52 -12.80 -7.28
CA PHE A 25 -18.44 -13.38 -5.94
C PHE A 25 -19.83 -13.74 -5.39
N SER A 26 -19.92 -14.86 -4.65
CA SER A 26 -21.18 -15.33 -4.08
C SER A 26 -21.76 -14.43 -2.98
N GLY A 27 -20.91 -13.59 -2.37
CA GLY A 27 -21.32 -12.64 -1.34
C GLY A 27 -20.18 -11.76 -0.82
N ARG A 28 -20.55 -10.73 -0.04
CA ARG A 28 -19.62 -9.78 0.61
C ARG A 28 -18.52 -10.46 1.42
N SER A 29 -18.84 -11.55 2.12
CA SER A 29 -17.84 -12.26 2.93
C SER A 29 -16.76 -12.92 2.07
N GLU A 30 -17.04 -13.28 0.82
CA GLU A 30 -16.08 -13.93 -0.05
C GLU A 30 -15.07 -12.94 -0.64
N ILE A 31 -15.54 -11.77 -1.08
CA ILE A 31 -14.66 -10.68 -1.52
C ILE A 31 -13.77 -10.21 -0.36
N ILE A 32 -14.30 -10.08 0.86
CA ILE A 32 -13.49 -9.75 2.05
C ILE A 32 -12.42 -10.83 2.30
N ARG A 33 -12.79 -12.12 2.23
CA ARG A 33 -11.81 -13.21 2.40
C ARG A 33 -10.74 -13.20 1.30
N ALA A 34 -11.10 -12.88 0.06
CA ALA A 34 -10.14 -12.76 -1.04
C ALA A 34 -9.15 -11.60 -0.77
N GLY A 35 -9.66 -10.44 -0.36
CA GLY A 35 -8.82 -9.30 0.04
C GLY A 35 -7.87 -9.63 1.19
N VAL A 36 -8.37 -10.30 2.24
CA VAL A 36 -7.53 -10.74 3.38
C VAL A 36 -6.46 -11.74 2.93
N ARG A 37 -6.79 -12.71 2.05
CA ARG A 37 -5.81 -13.66 1.50
C ARG A 37 -4.70 -12.96 0.72
N ASN A 38 -5.05 -11.99 -0.13
CA ASN A 38 -4.07 -11.20 -0.88
C ASN A 38 -3.18 -10.40 0.06
N LEU A 39 -3.74 -9.73 1.05
CA LEU A 39 -2.97 -8.96 2.04
C LEU A 39 -1.98 -9.84 2.82
N ILE A 40 -2.40 -11.06 3.21
CA ILE A 40 -1.50 -12.03 3.87
C ILE A 40 -0.38 -12.48 2.92
N ALA A 41 -0.70 -12.76 1.66
CA ALA A 41 0.29 -13.17 0.67
C ALA A 41 1.34 -12.08 0.43
N GLU A 42 0.90 -10.84 0.23
CA GLU A 42 1.78 -9.67 0.08
C GLU A 42 2.70 -9.47 1.30
N ASN A 43 2.17 -9.65 2.53
CA ASN A 43 2.98 -9.53 3.73
C ASN A 43 4.04 -10.63 3.82
N LYS A 44 3.70 -11.88 3.45
CA LYS A 44 4.66 -12.99 3.42
C LYS A 44 5.78 -12.77 2.40
N GLU A 45 5.49 -12.18 1.24
CA GLU A 45 6.54 -11.84 0.26
C GLU A 45 7.51 -10.80 0.80
N LYS A 46 7.00 -9.79 1.51
CA LYS A 46 7.86 -8.80 2.19
C LYS A 46 8.71 -9.45 3.28
N GLU A 47 8.16 -10.38 4.07
CA GLU A 47 8.92 -11.08 5.11
C GLU A 47 10.11 -11.86 4.54
N LYS A 48 10.02 -12.34 3.30
CA LYS A 48 11.11 -13.05 2.61
C LYS A 48 12.27 -12.14 2.15
N LEU A 49 12.15 -10.81 2.20
CA LEU A 49 13.27 -9.93 1.86
C LEU A 49 14.45 -10.17 2.82
N TYR A 50 15.65 -10.37 2.26
CA TYR A 50 16.91 -10.55 3.00
C TYR A 50 18.05 -9.85 2.26
N GLY A 51 19.12 -9.52 2.98
CA GLY A 51 20.29 -8.85 2.41
C GLY A 51 19.99 -7.43 1.93
N ASN A 52 20.77 -6.96 0.95
CA ASN A 52 20.51 -5.70 0.28
C ASN A 52 19.39 -5.88 -0.78
N VAL A 53 18.39 -5.00 -0.76
CA VAL A 53 17.20 -5.03 -1.60
C VAL A 53 17.23 -3.88 -2.59
N LYS A 54 17.25 -4.19 -3.89
CA LYS A 54 16.96 -3.24 -4.97
C LYS A 54 15.51 -3.40 -5.41
N ALA A 55 14.72 -2.35 -5.26
CA ALA A 55 13.28 -2.40 -5.52
C ALA A 55 12.74 -1.08 -6.06
N VAL A 56 11.52 -1.14 -6.59
CA VAL A 56 10.73 0.05 -6.95
C VAL A 56 9.55 0.15 -5.99
N LEU A 57 9.40 1.29 -5.32
CA LEU A 57 8.27 1.59 -4.46
C LEU A 57 7.39 2.63 -5.12
N ILE A 58 6.12 2.29 -5.35
CA ILE A 58 5.12 3.14 -5.96
C ILE A 58 4.13 3.57 -4.86
N ILE A 59 3.87 4.86 -4.75
CA ILE A 59 2.94 5.45 -3.78
C ILE A 59 1.96 6.36 -4.51
N VAL A 60 0.67 6.27 -4.19
CA VAL A 60 -0.34 7.27 -4.55
C VAL A 60 -0.97 7.79 -3.28
N HIS A 61 -1.07 9.11 -3.17
CA HIS A 61 -1.66 9.77 -2.01
C HIS A 61 -2.36 11.07 -2.41
N ASP A 62 -3.18 11.61 -1.51
CA ASP A 62 -3.78 12.94 -1.64
C ASP A 62 -2.71 14.04 -1.56
N GLU A 63 -2.86 15.15 -2.29
CA GLU A 63 -1.95 16.30 -2.22
C GLU A 63 -1.88 16.85 -0.78
N LYS A 64 -2.98 16.79 -0.01
CA LYS A 64 -3.02 17.17 1.41
C LYS A 64 -2.16 16.27 2.31
N ALA A 65 -1.70 15.12 1.81
CA ALA A 65 -0.83 14.18 2.51
C ALA A 65 0.65 14.42 2.24
N GLU A 66 1.02 15.32 1.33
CA GLU A 66 2.40 15.49 0.85
C GLU A 66 3.41 15.74 1.98
N SER A 67 3.05 16.54 2.99
CA SER A 67 3.93 16.77 4.16
C SER A 67 4.21 15.48 4.93
N THR A 68 3.17 14.68 5.20
CA THR A 68 3.29 13.40 5.90
C THR A 68 4.12 12.39 5.11
N VAL A 69 3.95 12.34 3.78
CA VAL A 69 4.75 11.44 2.95
C VAL A 69 6.20 11.92 2.90
N THR A 70 6.44 13.23 2.83
CA THR A 70 7.78 13.82 2.86
C THR A 70 8.51 13.57 4.17
N GLU A 71 7.83 13.67 5.32
CA GLU A 71 8.41 13.28 6.61
C GLU A 71 8.87 11.83 6.63
N ILE A 72 8.06 10.90 6.10
CA ILE A 72 8.44 9.48 6.00
C ILE A 72 9.65 9.32 5.07
N LYS A 73 9.72 10.03 3.93
CA LYS A 73 10.89 9.95 3.04
C LYS A 73 12.18 10.35 3.74
N HIS A 74 12.17 11.48 4.46
CA HIS A 74 13.35 11.98 5.15
C HIS A 74 13.86 10.99 6.20
N GLU A 75 12.97 10.29 6.89
CA GLU A 75 13.35 9.25 7.86
C GLU A 75 14.04 8.05 7.21
N PHE A 76 13.75 7.77 5.94
CA PHE A 76 14.28 6.63 5.20
C PHE A 76 15.16 7.05 4.02
N GLU A 77 15.71 8.27 4.02
CA GLU A 77 16.49 8.81 2.89
C GLU A 77 17.68 7.91 2.52
N GLU A 78 18.24 7.22 3.52
CA GLU A 78 19.37 6.30 3.37
C GLU A 78 19.09 5.05 2.52
N VAL A 79 17.82 4.70 2.28
CA VAL A 79 17.43 3.58 1.40
C VAL A 79 16.71 4.05 0.14
N LEU A 80 16.55 5.36 -0.06
CA LEU A 80 15.85 5.97 -1.18
C LEU A 80 16.86 6.66 -2.11
N ASP A 81 17.18 6.03 -3.23
CA ASP A 81 18.21 6.52 -4.16
C ASP A 81 17.67 7.59 -5.11
N THR A 82 16.47 7.38 -5.64
CA THR A 82 15.85 8.32 -6.59
C THR A 82 14.36 8.42 -6.32
N GLN A 83 13.83 9.64 -6.40
CA GLN A 83 12.40 9.93 -6.33
C GLN A 83 11.93 10.59 -7.63
N VAL A 84 10.85 10.06 -8.21
CA VAL A 84 10.05 10.72 -9.24
C VAL A 84 8.73 11.10 -8.61
N HIS A 85 8.35 12.37 -8.68
CA HIS A 85 7.06 12.88 -8.22
C HIS A 85 6.28 13.44 -9.41
N SER A 86 4.99 13.11 -9.49
CA SER A 86 4.09 13.63 -10.51
C SER A 86 2.73 13.94 -9.90
N LYS A 87 2.23 15.16 -10.16
CA LYS A 87 0.85 15.51 -9.84
C LYS A 87 -0.10 14.84 -10.83
N LEU A 88 -1.02 14.04 -10.30
CA LEU A 88 -2.11 13.45 -11.05
C LEU A 88 -3.33 14.39 -11.05
N LYS A 89 -4.39 14.00 -11.75
CA LYS A 89 -5.69 14.67 -11.64
C LYS A 89 -6.32 14.39 -10.26
N ASP A 90 -7.33 15.17 -9.90
CA ASP A 90 -8.15 14.97 -8.69
C ASP A 90 -7.39 15.13 -7.36
N GLU A 91 -6.47 16.10 -7.27
CA GLU A 91 -5.70 16.39 -6.05
C GLU A 91 -4.89 15.17 -5.55
N LYS A 92 -4.38 14.33 -6.46
CA LYS A 92 -3.53 13.17 -6.15
C LYS A 92 -2.09 13.37 -6.60
N CYS A 93 -1.17 12.76 -5.88
CA CYS A 93 0.24 12.69 -6.21
C CYS A 93 0.67 11.24 -6.41
N LEU A 94 1.44 10.99 -7.47
CA LEU A 94 2.16 9.73 -7.71
C LEU A 94 3.61 9.93 -7.36
N GLU A 95 4.15 9.00 -6.58
CA GLU A 95 5.56 8.95 -6.25
C GLU A 95 6.13 7.58 -6.59
N ILE A 96 7.29 7.60 -7.23
CA ILE A 96 8.05 6.40 -7.56
C ILE A 96 9.43 6.56 -6.92
N PHE A 97 9.81 5.59 -6.10
CA PHE A 97 11.10 5.52 -5.47
C PHE A 97 11.91 4.35 -6.00
N ILE A 98 13.15 4.61 -6.37
CA ILE A 98 14.17 3.57 -6.47
C ILE A 98 14.73 3.35 -5.08
N VAL A 99 14.58 2.11 -4.59
CA VAL A 99 15.01 1.69 -3.26
C VAL A 99 16.24 0.83 -3.41
N ASP A 100 17.29 1.15 -2.65
CA ASP A 100 18.52 0.35 -2.54
C ASP A 100 18.95 0.39 -1.07
N GLY A 101 18.82 -0.73 -0.37
CA GLY A 101 19.21 -0.79 1.03
C GLY A 101 18.85 -2.08 1.74
N ASP A 102 19.27 -2.19 2.99
CA ASP A 102 19.09 -3.41 3.78
C ASP A 102 17.60 -3.75 4.00
N ALA A 103 17.27 -5.03 3.82
CA ALA A 103 15.91 -5.54 3.92
C ALA A 103 15.14 -5.10 5.18
N PRO A 104 15.72 -5.03 6.40
CA PRO A 104 14.99 -4.53 7.58
C PRO A 104 14.52 -3.08 7.44
N LYS A 105 15.34 -2.20 6.86
CA LYS A 105 15.02 -0.78 6.64
C LYS A 105 13.94 -0.64 5.57
N VAL A 106 14.09 -1.36 4.46
CA VAL A 106 13.07 -1.39 3.39
C VAL A 106 11.73 -1.92 3.89
N LYS A 107 11.72 -2.96 4.74
CA LYS A 107 10.50 -3.45 5.40
C LYS A 107 9.87 -2.39 6.30
N ALA A 108 10.67 -1.67 7.08
CA ALA A 108 10.19 -0.62 7.98
C ALA A 108 9.56 0.54 7.21
N LEU A 109 10.21 1.00 6.13
CA LEU A 109 9.70 2.02 5.21
C LEU A 109 8.30 1.66 4.70
N ILE A 110 8.15 0.47 4.11
CA ILE A 110 6.88 0.04 3.52
C ILE A 110 5.81 -0.11 4.58
N LYS A 111 6.15 -0.68 5.74
CA LYS A 111 5.21 -0.82 6.85
C LYS A 111 4.70 0.54 7.32
N LYS A 112 5.58 1.55 7.38
CA LYS A 112 5.20 2.91 7.79
C LYS A 112 4.30 3.58 6.76
N ILE A 113 4.61 3.44 5.47
CA ILE A 113 3.78 3.94 4.37
C ILE A 113 2.39 3.29 4.38
N GLN A 114 2.33 1.97 4.47
CA GLN A 114 1.06 1.23 4.45
C GLN A 114 0.20 1.45 5.71
N ALA A 115 0.83 1.75 6.85
CA ALA A 115 0.10 2.12 8.06
C ALA A 115 -0.45 3.56 8.02
N SER A 116 0.04 4.40 7.12
CA SER A 116 -0.43 5.77 6.95
C SER A 116 -1.82 5.78 6.31
N LYS A 117 -2.83 6.25 7.05
CA LYS A 117 -4.20 6.44 6.53
C LYS A 117 -4.29 7.46 5.38
N LYS A 118 -3.20 8.18 5.10
CA LYS A 118 -3.15 9.22 4.07
C LYS A 118 -2.61 8.71 2.73
N VAL A 119 -2.19 7.45 2.66
CA VAL A 119 -1.71 6.80 1.44
C VAL A 119 -2.83 5.95 0.86
N ASP A 120 -3.21 6.24 -0.39
CA ASP A 120 -4.29 5.54 -1.08
C ASP A 120 -3.80 4.22 -1.68
N TYR A 121 -2.56 4.20 -2.15
CA TYR A 121 -1.93 3.03 -2.77
C TYR A 121 -0.44 2.98 -2.44
N ALA A 122 0.06 1.80 -2.09
CA ALA A 122 1.50 1.58 -1.93
C ALA A 122 1.87 0.17 -2.36
N LYS A 123 2.82 0.05 -3.30
CA LYS A 123 3.31 -1.24 -3.79
C LYS A 123 4.83 -1.24 -3.90
N LEU A 124 5.45 -2.25 -3.31
CA LEU A 124 6.86 -2.57 -3.54
C LEU A 124 6.95 -3.64 -4.63
N ILE A 125 7.78 -3.39 -5.63
CA ILE A 125 8.17 -4.35 -6.66
C ILE A 125 9.63 -4.68 -6.41
N VAL A 126 9.88 -5.91 -5.99
CA VAL A 126 11.22 -6.43 -5.72
C VAL A 126 11.78 -7.03 -7.00
N THR A 127 13.06 -6.76 -7.29
CA THR A 127 13.77 -7.32 -8.45
C THR A 127 14.44 -8.65 -8.11
#